data_AF-A0A815XPV3-F1
#
_entry.id   AF-A0A815XPV3-F1
#
_cell.length_a   1.000
_cell.length_b   1.000
_cell.length_c   1.000
_cell.angle_alpha   90.00
_cell.angle_beta   90.00
_cell.angle_gamma   90.00
#
_symmetry.space_group_name_H-M   'P 1'
#
loop_
_entity.id
_entity.type
_entity.pdbx_description
1 polymer ?
#
loop_
_entity_poly.entity_id
_entity_poly.type
_entity_poly.pdbx_seq_one_letter_code
_entity_poly.pdbx_strand_id
1 'polypeptide(L)'
;MGEFGEKAATNEVIAALVNGMSDEVCRVRLGACESLGKLGERAATNEVIAALMNVTRDEDSRVRSKACEAMGKLGEKAATNEVIAALVKAHT
;
A
#
# COMPACT_ATOMS: atom_id res chain seq x y z
N MET A 1 -21.49 11.62 5.47
CA MET A 1 -20.90 10.31 5.09
C MET A 1 -19.45 10.15 5.60
N GLY A 2 -19.05 10.75 6.73
CA GLY A 2 -17.62 10.90 7.10
C GLY A 2 -17.05 9.97 8.18
N GLU A 3 -17.86 9.20 8.91
CA GLU A 3 -17.41 8.62 10.18
C GLU A 3 -16.80 7.22 10.09
N PHE A 4 -16.98 6.49 8.99
CA PHE A 4 -16.44 5.12 8.87
C PHE A 4 -14.92 5.07 8.63
N GLY A 5 -14.35 6.09 7.99
CA GLY A 5 -12.90 6.13 7.72
C GLY A 5 -12.06 6.51 8.95
N GLU A 6 -12.65 7.23 9.91
CA GLU A 6 -11.97 7.68 11.13
C GLU A 6 -11.75 6.52 12.12
N LYS A 7 -12.68 5.56 12.16
CA LYS A 7 -12.64 4.41 13.07
C LYS A 7 -11.97 3.16 12.49
N ALA A 8 -11.80 3.10 11.16
CA ALA A 8 -11.24 1.94 10.45
C ALA A 8 -9.70 1.95 10.35
N ALA A 9 -9.04 3.10 10.51
CA ALA A 9 -7.58 3.22 10.45
C ALA A 9 -6.92 2.96 11.82
N THR A 10 -7.34 1.93 12.54
CA THR A 10 -6.61 1.54 13.77
C THR A 10 -5.29 0.87 13.38
N ASN A 11 -4.29 0.94 14.25
CA ASN A 11 -3.00 0.28 14.03
C ASN A 11 -3.16 -1.23 13.76
N GLU A 12 -4.17 -1.88 14.37
CA GLU A 12 -4.50 -3.28 14.13
C GLU A 12 -4.97 -3.54 12.70
N VAL A 13 -5.82 -2.67 12.15
CA VAL A 13 -6.28 -2.80 10.75
C VAL A 13 -5.11 -2.58 9.81
N ILE A 14 -4.26 -1.59 10.06
CA ILE A 14 -3.07 -1.36 9.23
C ILE A 14 -2.13 -2.58 9.29
N ALA A 15 -1.87 -3.13 10.48
CA ALA A 15 -1.03 -4.31 10.64
C ALA A 15 -1.62 -5.55 9.92
N ALA A 16 -2.94 -5.76 10.01
CA ALA A 16 -3.60 -6.84 9.29
C ALA A 16 -3.49 -6.68 7.76
N LEU A 17 -3.63 -5.46 7.24
CA LEU A 17 -3.46 -5.17 5.82
C LEU A 17 -1.99 -5.38 5.40
N VAL A 18 -1.02 -4.97 6.20
CA VAL A 18 0.41 -5.20 5.93
C VAL A 18 0.70 -6.70 5.84
N ASN A 19 0.18 -7.50 6.76
CA ASN A 19 0.31 -8.96 6.69
C ASN A 19 -0.35 -9.54 5.43
N GLY A 20 -1.55 -9.05 5.06
CA GLY A 20 -2.26 -9.49 3.86
C GLY A 20 -1.51 -9.24 2.55
N MET A 21 -0.54 -8.32 2.52
CA MET A 21 0.31 -8.10 1.35
C MET A 21 1.29 -9.25 1.07
N SER A 22 1.50 -10.15 2.04
CA SER A 22 2.37 -11.34 1.89
C SER A 22 1.58 -12.65 1.75
N ASP A 23 0.26 -12.57 1.53
CA ASP A 23 -0.60 -13.74 1.40
C ASP A 23 -0.31 -14.53 0.10
N GLU A 24 -0.45 -15.85 0.14
CA GLU A 24 -0.24 -16.71 -1.03
C GLU A 24 -1.25 -16.40 -2.16
N VAL A 25 -2.45 -15.94 -1.80
CA VAL A 25 -3.51 -15.62 -2.76
C VAL A 25 -3.34 -14.19 -3.27
N CYS A 26 -3.06 -14.05 -4.57
CA CYS A 26 -2.85 -12.74 -5.20
C CYS A 26 -4.03 -11.76 -5.02
N ARG A 27 -5.28 -12.26 -4.90
CA ARG A 27 -6.46 -11.42 -4.60
C ARG A 27 -6.41 -10.80 -3.20
N VAL A 28 -5.85 -11.50 -2.22
CA VAL A 28 -5.69 -10.99 -0.86
C VAL A 28 -4.62 -9.91 -0.85
N ARG A 29 -3.46 -10.15 -1.50
CA ARG A 29 -2.40 -9.15 -1.67
C ARG A 29 -2.91 -7.88 -2.36
N LEU A 30 -3.68 -8.05 -3.43
CA LEU A 30 -4.29 -6.95 -4.18
C LEU A 30 -5.27 -6.15 -3.31
N GLY A 31 -6.16 -6.84 -2.60
CA GLY A 31 -7.14 -6.22 -1.71
C GLY A 31 -6.50 -5.46 -0.55
N ALA A 32 -5.39 -5.99 -0.02
CA ALA A 32 -4.60 -5.33 1.00
C ALA A 32 -4.02 -3.99 0.51
N CYS A 33 -3.34 -4.00 -0.65
CA CYS A 33 -2.80 -2.79 -1.28
C CYS A 33 -3.90 -1.77 -1.57
N GLU A 34 -5.03 -2.21 -2.14
CA GLU A 34 -6.15 -1.32 -2.45
C GLU A 34 -6.73 -0.66 -1.19
N SER A 35 -6.87 -1.43 -0.12
CA SER A 35 -7.40 -0.95 1.15
C SER A 35 -6.46 0.07 1.80
N LEU A 36 -5.15 -0.19 1.80
CA LEU A 36 -4.15 0.78 2.25
C LEU A 36 -4.20 2.08 1.44
N GLY A 37 -4.34 1.98 0.12
CA GLY A 37 -4.55 3.16 -0.74
C GLY A 37 -5.83 3.92 -0.42
N LYS A 38 -6.91 3.24 -0.02
CA LYS A 38 -8.18 3.88 0.40
C LYS A 38 -8.08 4.57 1.76
N LEU A 39 -7.24 4.06 2.66
CA LEU A 39 -6.94 4.73 3.94
C LEU A 39 -6.15 6.02 3.71
N GLY A 40 -5.39 6.10 2.62
CA GLY A 40 -4.64 7.28 2.20
C GLY A 40 -3.59 7.69 3.24
N GLU A 41 -3.40 9.00 3.45
CA GLU A 41 -2.41 9.55 4.39
C GLU A 41 -2.48 8.99 5.81
N ARG A 42 -3.65 8.48 6.24
CA ARG A 42 -3.80 7.84 7.56
C ARG A 42 -2.98 6.56 7.70
N ALA A 43 -2.79 5.82 6.61
CA ALA A 43 -1.95 4.64 6.56
C ALA A 43 -0.50 4.94 6.15
N ALA A 44 -0.14 6.21 5.95
CA ALA A 44 1.20 6.59 5.50
C ALA A 44 2.23 6.55 6.63
N THR A 45 2.51 5.34 7.11
CA THR A 45 3.60 5.05 8.04
C THR A 45 4.80 4.50 7.27
N ASN A 46 6.00 4.62 7.86
CA ASN A 46 7.22 4.09 7.23
C ASN A 46 7.12 2.57 6.98
N GLU A 47 6.46 1.85 7.88
CA GLU A 47 6.23 0.40 7.74
C GLU A 47 5.36 0.08 6.52
N VAL A 48 4.24 0.79 6.36
CA VAL A 48 3.34 0.60 5.21
C VAL A 48 4.05 0.95 3.90
N ILE A 49 4.80 2.05 3.88
CA ILE A 49 5.57 2.47 2.70
C ILE A 49 6.61 1.41 2.34
N ALA A 50 7.39 0.93 3.31
CA ALA A 50 8.39 -0.12 3.09
C ALA A 50 7.76 -1.43 2.59
N ALA A 51 6.62 -1.82 3.16
CA ALA A 51 5.91 -3.02 2.75
C ALA A 51 5.36 -2.88 1.32
N LEU A 52 4.72 -1.75 0.97
CA LEU A 52 4.27 -1.49 -0.40
C LEU A 52 5.43 -1.46 -1.42
N MET A 53 6.59 -0.92 -1.04
CA MET A 53 7.79 -0.97 -1.87
C MET A 53 8.22 -2.40 -2.17
N ASN A 54 8.13 -3.34 -1.22
CA ASN A 54 8.41 -4.75 -1.49
C ASN A 54 7.40 -5.36 -2.47
N VAL A 55 6.11 -5.00 -2.37
CA VAL A 55 5.06 -5.47 -3.28
C VAL A 55 5.25 -4.97 -4.72
N THR A 56 6.03 -3.91 -4.94
CA THR A 56 6.39 -3.51 -6.33
C THR A 56 7.20 -4.58 -7.08
N ARG A 57 7.70 -5.61 -6.38
CA ARG A 57 8.40 -6.76 -6.96
C ARG A 57 7.54 -8.02 -7.01
N ASP A 58 6.24 -7.91 -6.78
CA ASP A 58 5.31 -9.06 -6.82
C ASP A 58 5.30 -9.71 -8.22
N GLU A 59 5.09 -11.02 -8.25
CA GLU A 59 4.95 -11.80 -9.47
C GLU A 59 3.75 -11.35 -10.32
N ASP A 60 2.63 -10.97 -9.69
CA ASP A 60 1.41 -10.56 -10.39
C ASP A 60 1.46 -9.07 -10.73
N SER A 61 1.36 -8.75 -12.02
CA SER A 61 1.43 -7.38 -12.52
C SER A 61 0.31 -6.48 -11.99
N ARG A 62 -0.86 -7.03 -11.66
CA ARG A 62 -1.98 -6.28 -11.08
C ARG A 62 -1.68 -5.91 -9.63
N VAL A 63 -1.04 -6.82 -8.90
CA VAL A 63 -0.59 -6.56 -7.52
C VAL A 63 0.47 -5.46 -7.52
N ARG A 64 1.47 -5.54 -8.41
CA ARG A 64 2.47 -4.47 -8.59
C ARG A 64 1.82 -3.11 -8.89
N SER A 65 0.91 -3.07 -9.86
CA SER A 65 0.21 -1.83 -10.24
C SER A 65 -0.59 -1.24 -9.07
N LYS A 66 -1.27 -2.09 -8.28
CA LYS A 66 -2.02 -1.62 -7.11
C LYS A 66 -1.13 -1.15 -5.97
N ALA A 67 0.04 -1.74 -5.76
CA ALA A 67 1.01 -1.22 -4.81
C ALA A 67 1.49 0.20 -5.20
N CYS A 68 1.80 0.42 -6.49
CA CYS A 68 2.16 1.74 -7.01
C CYS A 68 1.03 2.77 -6.81
N GLU A 69 -0.21 2.39 -7.13
CA GLU A 69 -1.38 3.26 -6.93
C GLU A 69 -1.60 3.58 -5.44
N ALA A 70 -1.46 2.58 -4.56
CA ALA A 70 -1.60 2.77 -3.13
C ALA A 70 -0.56 3.76 -2.58
N MET A 71 0.71 3.61 -2.97
CA MET A 71 1.77 4.55 -2.59
C MET A 71 1.46 5.97 -3.06
N GLY A 72 0.92 6.15 -4.26
CA GLY A 72 0.46 7.48 -4.73
C GLY A 72 -0.66 8.09 -3.90
N LYS A 73 -1.56 7.25 -3.35
CA LYS A 73 -2.67 7.69 -2.48
C LYS A 73 -2.27 7.96 -1.02
N LEU A 74 -1.12 7.47 -0.58
CA LEU A 74 -0.58 7.78 0.75
C LEU A 74 -0.10 9.24 0.88
N GLY A 75 -0.10 10.01 -0.20
CA GLY A 75 0.16 11.45 -0.19
C GLY A 75 1.63 11.81 0.03
N GLU A 76 1.88 13.03 0.51
CA GLU A 76 3.23 13.62 0.60
C GLU A 76 4.20 12.79 1.45
N LYS A 77 3.71 12.06 2.46
CA LYS A 77 4.54 11.18 3.29
C LYS A 77 5.18 10.03 2.50
N ALA A 78 4.53 9.56 1.44
CA ALA A 78 5.07 8.54 0.55
C ALA A 78 5.87 9.14 -0.62
N ALA A 79 5.86 10.46 -0.81
CA ALA A 79 6.59 11.14 -1.88
C ALA A 79 8.08 11.30 -1.55
N THR A 80 8.73 10.25 -1.04
CA THR A 80 10.17 10.24 -0.80
C THR A 80 10.93 9.88 -2.07
N ASN A 81 12.19 10.33 -2.16
CA ASN A 81 13.06 9.98 -3.30
C ASN A 81 13.21 8.46 -3.49
N GLU A 82 13.15 7.69 -2.40
CA GLU A 82 13.23 6.24 -2.43
C GLU A 82 12.00 5.61 -3.09
N VAL A 83 10.80 6.07 -2.73
CA VAL A 83 9.54 5.61 -3.35
C VAL A 83 9.48 6.03 -4.81
N ILE A 84 9.90 7.25 -5.14
CA ILE A 84 9.96 7.73 -6.54
C ILE A 84 10.91 6.83 -7.36
N ALA A 85 12.09 6.52 -6.83
CA ALA A 85 13.03 5.63 -7.50
C ALA A 85 12.48 4.20 -7.66
N ALA A 86 11.76 3.69 -6.65
CA ALA A 86 11.11 2.38 -6.71
C ALA A 86 10.00 2.35 -7.78
N LEU A 87 9.18 3.41 -7.86
CA LEU A 87 8.12 3.55 -8.86
C LEU A 87 8.68 3.58 -10.28
N VAL A 88 9.79 4.29 -10.51
CA VAL A 88 10.46 4.33 -11.83
C VAL A 88 10.97 2.94 -12.24
N LYS A 89 11.59 2.20 -11.31
CA LYS A 89 12.09 0.83 -11.56
C LYS A 89 10.98 -0.19 -11.76
N ALA A 90 9.83 -0.03 -11.10
CA ALA A 90 8.70 -0.95 -11.23
C ALA A 90 8.03 -0.88 -12.62
N HIS A 91 8.29 0.18 -13.39
CA HIS A 91 7.72 0.42 -14.73
C HIS A 91 8.70 0.13 -15.89
N THR A 92 9.91 -0.35 -15.59
CA THR A 92 10.94 -0.75 -16.59
C THR A 92 11.18 -2.24 -16.56
#